data_AF-A0A7X7ZUE1-F1
#
_entry.id   AF-A0A7X7ZUE1-F1
#
_cell.length_a   1.000
_cell.length_b   1.000
_cell.length_c   1.000
_cell.angle_alpha   90.00
_cell.angle_beta   90.00
_cell.angle_gamma   90.00
#
_symmetry.space_group_name_H-M   'P 1'
#
loop_
_entity.id
_entity.type
_entity.pdbx_description
1 polymer ?
#
loop_
_entity_poly.entity_id
_entity_poly.type
_entity_poly.pdbx_seq_one_letter_code
_entity_poly.pdbx_strand_id
1 'polypeptide(L)'
;MNRDIGRRTQLNLRLNHWRVFMVYSFLALAVSLCFFQVLRGGSYAALSTQNKIRVIRTSSPRGEITDAHGAPLAVSVRTFDIVGYPPDLRKAGALEEVAALLRRQGIPATAQGLGESIQKQYWAPYRPVTVASNLTLGQVATLVSDPSFPQFLFPTPVFRRVYPAGPLAAHVVGYVGEVTREEMESRSAENYRAGDLIGKTGIELVHEATLRGIAAEEAVEVDALGRRRKRLSMTPPVKGKDLRLTLDLGAQREAQQLLGERKGVILAMDVRDGAIKVLYSAPSYDPNPLTWGVSSSEWAKLLKDPDRPMMNRAISGAYPPGSTFKPVPALAALVEKVVTPGTTVYCPGQFKLGNRVFRCWKKSGHGTVSLVTALKDSCDVYFYQVGLWLGADRLLEWSQKMGVGQLTGIDLPGESRGNLAGKEWKKRRFSESWFQGDTVNYSIGQGFLLMTPLQLARVYAAFANGGKLVIPHLSDEEHPAGIDLHLPPEALGWVRKGMEEVVRSGTGRASGVYGVSVTGKTGTAQNPHGEDHAWFVGYAPSDKPRYVAVALVEGGGHGSSAAAPLVGQILAYLVGVER
;
A
#
# COMPACT_ATOMS: atom_id res chain seq x y z
N MET A 1 -32.27 -85.71 58.42
CA MET A 1 -31.71 -84.52 59.11
C MET A 1 -30.44 -83.93 58.47
N ASN A 2 -29.71 -84.64 57.58
CA ASN A 2 -28.48 -84.13 56.94
C ASN A 2 -28.66 -83.32 55.63
N ARG A 3 -29.87 -83.28 55.02
CA ARG A 3 -30.10 -82.54 53.76
C ARG A 3 -30.39 -81.04 53.95
N ASP A 4 -31.00 -80.63 55.06
CA ASP A 4 -31.32 -79.22 55.35
C ASP A 4 -30.12 -78.42 55.88
N ILE A 5 -29.19 -79.08 56.57
CA ILE A 5 -27.96 -78.45 57.06
C ILE A 5 -27.09 -78.05 55.87
N GLY A 6 -26.91 -78.93 54.86
CA GLY A 6 -26.12 -78.66 53.65
C GLY A 6 -26.67 -77.53 52.77
N ARG A 7 -28.00 -77.36 52.69
CA ARG A 7 -28.64 -76.26 51.95
C ARG A 7 -28.41 -74.91 52.63
N ARG A 8 -28.47 -74.84 53.98
CA ARG A 8 -28.16 -73.62 54.75
C ARG A 8 -26.68 -73.24 54.68
N THR A 9 -25.75 -74.21 54.70
CA THR A 9 -24.31 -73.93 54.51
C THR A 9 -24.02 -73.42 53.10
N GLN A 10 -24.63 -73.99 52.05
CA GLN A 10 -24.46 -73.48 50.68
C GLN A 10 -25.04 -72.08 50.50
N LEU A 11 -26.18 -71.75 51.13
CA LEU A 11 -26.78 -70.42 51.09
C LEU A 11 -25.90 -69.39 51.82
N ASN A 12 -25.36 -69.75 52.98
CA ASN A 12 -24.43 -68.91 53.75
C ASN A 12 -23.09 -68.71 53.03
N LEU A 13 -22.56 -69.73 52.34
CA LEU A 13 -21.38 -69.60 51.49
C LEU A 13 -21.62 -68.66 50.31
N ARG A 14 -22.78 -68.77 49.63
CA ARG A 14 -23.16 -67.86 48.53
C ARG A 14 -23.34 -66.43 49.03
N LEU A 15 -23.99 -66.22 50.18
CA LEU A 15 -24.11 -64.91 50.80
C LEU A 15 -22.75 -64.33 51.20
N ASN A 16 -21.83 -65.16 51.67
CA ASN A 16 -20.49 -64.72 52.02
C ASN A 16 -19.68 -64.33 50.77
N HIS A 17 -19.78 -65.09 49.67
CA HIS A 17 -19.20 -64.69 48.38
C HIS A 17 -19.76 -63.36 47.87
N TRP A 18 -21.07 -63.13 47.99
CA TRP A 18 -21.70 -61.85 47.63
C TRP A 18 -21.23 -60.70 48.52
N ARG A 19 -21.09 -60.92 49.83
CA ARG A 19 -20.53 -59.93 50.77
C ARG A 19 -19.09 -59.58 50.42
N VAL A 20 -18.26 -60.60 50.18
CA VAL A 20 -16.86 -60.42 49.79
C VAL A 20 -16.76 -59.68 48.46
N PHE A 21 -17.55 -60.07 47.46
CA PHE A 21 -17.64 -59.37 46.18
C PHE A 21 -18.05 -57.91 46.34
N MET A 22 -19.06 -57.63 47.17
CA MET A 22 -19.52 -56.27 47.46
C MET A 22 -18.44 -55.45 48.19
N VAL A 23 -17.73 -56.03 49.15
CA VAL A 23 -16.61 -55.36 49.83
C VAL A 23 -15.50 -55.03 48.83
N TYR A 24 -15.12 -55.97 47.95
CA TYR A 24 -14.11 -55.71 46.93
C TYR A 24 -14.57 -54.67 45.89
N SER A 25 -15.85 -54.63 45.52
CA SER A 25 -16.36 -53.62 44.60
C SER A 25 -16.37 -52.22 45.23
N PHE A 26 -16.77 -52.09 46.50
CA PHE A 26 -16.66 -50.83 47.23
C PHE A 26 -15.21 -50.41 47.44
N LEU A 27 -14.30 -51.36 47.69
CA LEU A 27 -12.88 -51.08 47.79
C LEU A 27 -12.33 -50.57 46.44
N ALA A 28 -12.70 -51.22 45.33
CA ALA A 28 -12.32 -50.78 43.99
C ALA A 28 -12.86 -49.39 43.66
N LEU A 29 -14.11 -49.09 44.02
CA LEU A 29 -14.71 -47.76 43.87
C LEU A 29 -14.00 -46.72 44.75
N ALA A 30 -13.63 -47.06 45.98
CA ALA A 30 -12.90 -46.17 46.89
C ALA A 30 -11.49 -45.86 46.37
N VAL A 31 -10.78 -46.88 45.86
CA VAL A 31 -9.48 -46.72 45.20
C VAL A 31 -9.61 -45.85 43.96
N SER A 32 -10.64 -46.09 43.14
CA SER A 32 -10.91 -45.28 41.94
C SER A 32 -11.23 -43.83 42.30
N LEU A 33 -12.06 -43.60 43.33
CA LEU A 33 -12.40 -42.27 43.83
C LEU A 33 -11.13 -41.54 44.33
N CYS A 34 -10.28 -42.23 45.10
CA CYS A 34 -9.00 -41.69 45.56
C CYS A 34 -8.08 -41.35 44.36
N PHE A 35 -8.04 -42.20 43.34
CA PHE A 35 -7.27 -41.94 42.12
C PHE A 35 -7.75 -40.69 41.38
N PHE A 36 -9.07 -40.53 41.20
CA PHE A 36 -9.63 -39.37 40.49
C PHE A 36 -9.59 -38.07 41.32
N GLN A 37 -9.88 -38.13 42.61
CA GLN A 37 -10.00 -36.95 43.48
C GLN A 37 -8.66 -36.50 44.09
N VAL A 38 -7.77 -37.44 44.46
CA VAL A 38 -6.51 -37.13 45.16
C VAL A 38 -5.32 -37.17 44.21
N LEU A 39 -5.10 -38.28 43.52
CA LEU A 39 -3.93 -38.45 42.64
C LEU A 39 -4.02 -37.58 41.37
N ARG A 40 -5.21 -37.49 40.76
CA ARG A 40 -5.48 -36.64 39.58
C ARG A 40 -6.26 -35.37 39.89
N GLY A 41 -6.60 -35.10 41.15
CA GLY A 41 -7.37 -33.94 41.56
C GLY A 41 -6.75 -32.62 41.12
N GLY A 42 -5.43 -32.47 41.31
CA GLY A 42 -4.69 -31.29 40.86
C GLY A 42 -4.76 -31.08 39.34
N SER A 43 -4.65 -32.16 38.55
CA SER A 43 -4.77 -32.11 37.09
C SER A 43 -6.19 -31.74 36.63
N TYR A 44 -7.24 -32.27 37.27
CA TYR A 44 -8.62 -31.92 36.95
C TYR A 44 -9.00 -30.52 37.43
N ALA A 45 -8.47 -30.08 38.57
CA ALA A 45 -8.62 -28.71 39.03
C ALA A 45 -7.92 -27.73 38.08
N ALA A 46 -6.73 -28.06 37.58
CA ALA A 46 -6.03 -27.27 36.56
C ALA A 46 -6.83 -27.21 35.25
N LEU A 47 -7.31 -28.36 34.74
CA LEU A 47 -8.18 -28.43 33.54
C LEU A 47 -9.48 -27.64 33.73
N SER A 48 -10.10 -27.71 34.91
CA SER A 48 -11.30 -26.93 35.26
C SER A 48 -10.99 -25.43 35.30
N THR A 49 -9.85 -25.04 35.85
CA THR A 49 -9.38 -23.65 35.90
C THR A 49 -9.10 -23.12 34.50
N GLN A 50 -8.45 -23.90 33.63
CA GLN A 50 -8.21 -23.57 32.23
C GLN A 50 -9.52 -23.43 31.43
N ASN A 51 -10.56 -24.17 31.82
CA ASN A 51 -11.89 -24.04 31.23
C ASN A 51 -12.68 -22.84 31.74
N LYS A 52 -12.43 -22.38 32.98
CA LYS A 52 -13.08 -21.22 33.60
C LYS A 52 -12.42 -19.89 33.27
N ILE A 53 -11.11 -19.85 33.04
CA ILE A 53 -10.39 -18.62 32.71
C ILE A 53 -10.40 -18.39 31.19
N ARG A 54 -10.76 -17.18 30.78
CA ARG A 54 -10.75 -16.74 29.39
C ARG A 54 -10.00 -15.42 29.27
N VAL A 55 -9.10 -15.33 28.31
CA VAL A 55 -8.38 -14.10 28.00
C VAL A 55 -9.07 -13.45 26.81
N ILE A 56 -9.72 -12.32 27.04
CA ILE A 56 -10.34 -11.49 26.01
C ILE A 56 -9.32 -10.45 25.59
N ARG A 57 -8.99 -10.40 24.29
CA ARG A 57 -8.19 -9.33 23.71
C ARG A 57 -9.08 -8.23 23.16
N THR A 58 -8.77 -6.99 23.49
CA THR A 58 -9.43 -5.80 22.91
C THR A 58 -8.40 -5.00 22.14
N SER A 59 -8.81 -4.43 21.00
CA SER A 59 -7.90 -3.65 20.15
C SER A 59 -7.31 -2.46 20.90
N SER A 60 -6.07 -2.14 20.56
CA SER A 60 -5.38 -0.94 21.01
C SER A 60 -5.51 0.18 19.98
N PRO A 61 -5.43 1.46 20.40
CA PRO A 61 -5.27 2.55 19.46
C PRO A 61 -3.95 2.37 18.71
N ARG A 62 -3.99 2.44 17.37
CA ARG A 62 -2.77 2.49 16.56
C ARG A 62 -2.21 3.91 16.58
N GLY A 63 -0.90 4.03 16.32
CA GLY A 63 -0.25 5.32 16.12
C GLY A 63 -0.92 6.10 14.99
N GLU A 64 -1.13 7.39 15.19
CA GLU A 64 -1.71 8.29 14.19
C GLU A 64 -0.68 8.57 13.09
N ILE A 65 -1.15 8.72 11.86
CA ILE A 65 -0.34 9.15 10.72
C ILE A 65 -0.77 10.56 10.36
N THR A 66 0.16 11.50 10.35
CA THR A 66 -0.08 12.89 9.95
C THR A 66 0.74 13.28 8.74
N ASP A 67 0.30 14.31 8.02
CA ASP A 67 1.08 14.92 6.95
C ASP A 67 2.20 15.83 7.51
N ALA A 68 2.94 16.49 6.62
CA ALA A 68 4.05 17.35 6.96
C ALA A 68 3.63 18.58 7.80
N HIS A 69 2.35 18.95 7.85
CA HIS A 69 1.82 20.08 8.59
C HIS A 69 0.96 19.66 9.80
N GLY A 70 0.89 18.36 10.10
CA GLY A 70 0.14 17.81 11.22
C GLY A 70 -1.32 17.47 10.90
N ALA A 71 -1.75 17.57 9.65
CA ALA A 71 -3.10 17.17 9.25
C ALA A 71 -3.25 15.64 9.33
N PRO A 72 -4.34 15.11 9.91
CA PRO A 72 -4.50 13.68 10.12
C PRO A 72 -4.78 12.94 8.80
N LEU A 73 -3.94 11.95 8.51
CA LEU A 73 -4.08 11.04 7.35
C LEU A 73 -4.70 9.69 7.77
N ALA A 74 -4.34 9.20 8.95
CA ALA A 74 -4.94 8.02 9.56
C ALA A 74 -5.02 8.17 11.08
N VAL A 75 -6.19 7.92 11.65
CA VAL A 75 -6.45 8.09 13.08
C VAL A 75 -7.18 6.88 13.66
N SER A 76 -6.96 6.64 14.95
CA SER A 76 -7.72 5.64 15.69
C SER A 76 -8.83 6.33 16.48
N VAL A 77 -10.07 6.22 16.01
CA VAL A 77 -11.24 6.76 16.69
C VAL A 77 -11.88 5.71 17.58
N ARG A 78 -12.49 6.14 18.68
CA ARG A 78 -13.29 5.27 19.54
C ARG A 78 -14.70 5.17 18.97
N THR A 79 -15.08 3.96 18.57
CA THR A 79 -16.44 3.59 18.18
C THR A 79 -17.02 2.58 19.17
N PHE A 80 -18.26 2.21 18.96
CA PHE A 80 -18.93 1.20 19.77
C PHE A 80 -19.52 0.12 18.88
N ASP A 81 -19.37 -1.12 19.34
CA ASP A 81 -20.03 -2.27 18.77
C ASP A 81 -21.08 -2.78 19.77
N ILE A 82 -22.19 -3.29 19.28
CA ILE A 82 -23.20 -3.98 20.08
C ILE A 82 -22.94 -5.47 19.94
N VAL A 83 -22.67 -6.11 21.06
CA VAL A 83 -22.31 -7.53 21.11
C VAL A 83 -23.31 -8.31 21.94
N GLY A 84 -23.45 -9.60 21.66
CA GLY A 84 -24.30 -10.52 22.42
C GLY A 84 -23.68 -11.91 22.50
N TYR A 85 -24.08 -12.69 23.51
CA TYR A 85 -23.61 -14.07 23.64
C TYR A 85 -24.40 -15.02 22.72
N PRO A 86 -23.72 -15.92 21.98
CA PRO A 86 -24.38 -16.83 21.05
C PRO A 86 -25.55 -17.65 21.64
N PRO A 87 -25.49 -18.18 22.87
CA PRO A 87 -26.62 -18.90 23.46
C PRO A 87 -27.89 -18.05 23.62
N ASP A 88 -27.75 -16.75 23.90
CA ASP A 88 -28.89 -15.84 24.06
C ASP A 88 -29.43 -15.39 22.70
N LEU A 89 -28.54 -15.19 21.72
CA LEU A 89 -28.91 -14.83 20.33
C LEU A 89 -29.60 -15.98 19.56
N ARG A 90 -29.41 -17.23 19.99
CA ARG A 90 -30.03 -18.43 19.38
C ARG A 90 -31.40 -18.78 19.96
N LYS A 91 -31.90 -18.02 20.94
CA LYS A 91 -33.27 -18.20 21.46
C LYS A 91 -34.27 -17.87 20.36
N ALA A 92 -35.39 -18.59 20.35
CA ALA A 92 -36.46 -18.36 19.38
C ALA A 92 -36.94 -16.90 19.44
N GLY A 93 -36.99 -16.21 18.30
CA GLY A 93 -37.44 -14.82 18.18
C GLY A 93 -36.39 -13.74 18.50
N ALA A 94 -35.23 -14.10 19.05
CA ALA A 94 -34.22 -13.14 19.47
C ALA A 94 -33.60 -12.38 18.28
N LEU A 95 -33.33 -13.06 17.17
CA LEU A 95 -32.76 -12.42 15.97
C LEU A 95 -33.76 -11.48 15.29
N GLU A 96 -35.05 -11.82 15.32
CA GLU A 96 -36.13 -11.00 14.81
C GLU A 96 -36.30 -9.72 15.63
N GLU A 97 -36.27 -9.83 16.96
CA GLU A 97 -36.31 -8.70 17.88
C GLU A 97 -35.15 -7.74 17.65
N VAL A 98 -33.93 -8.27 17.58
CA VAL A 98 -32.73 -7.46 17.35
C VAL A 98 -32.73 -6.82 15.96
N ALA A 99 -33.11 -7.58 14.91
CA ALA A 99 -33.22 -7.03 13.56
C ALA A 99 -34.29 -5.92 13.47
N ALA A 100 -35.39 -6.04 14.20
CA ALA A 100 -36.42 -5.01 14.26
C ALA A 100 -35.93 -3.74 14.97
N LEU A 101 -35.23 -3.90 16.10
CA LEU A 101 -34.60 -2.80 16.84
C LEU A 101 -33.60 -2.04 15.95
N LEU A 102 -32.67 -2.74 15.32
CA LEU A 102 -31.66 -2.13 14.45
C LEU A 102 -32.30 -1.37 13.29
N ARG A 103 -33.33 -1.94 12.64
CA ARG A 103 -34.07 -1.28 11.56
C ARG A 103 -34.78 0.00 12.02
N ARG A 104 -35.38 0.01 13.22
CA ARG A 104 -35.98 1.24 13.79
C ARG A 104 -34.97 2.36 13.95
N GLN A 105 -33.71 2.01 14.22
CA GLN A 105 -32.59 2.95 14.37
C GLN A 105 -31.88 3.27 13.03
N GLY A 106 -32.47 2.87 11.89
CA GLY A 106 -31.92 3.14 10.57
C GLY A 106 -30.73 2.26 10.17
N ILE A 107 -30.45 1.18 10.93
CA ILE A 107 -29.40 0.21 10.63
C ILE A 107 -30.00 -0.95 9.84
N PRO A 108 -29.62 -1.17 8.56
CA PRO A 108 -30.15 -2.27 7.77
C PRO A 108 -29.74 -3.62 8.36
N ALA A 109 -30.70 -4.39 8.87
CA ALA A 109 -30.47 -5.71 9.44
C ALA A 109 -31.67 -6.65 9.19
N THR A 110 -31.38 -7.90 8.81
CA THR A 110 -32.37 -8.98 8.69
C THR A 110 -32.03 -10.10 9.67
N ALA A 111 -33.03 -10.80 10.20
CA ALA A 111 -32.81 -11.92 11.12
C ALA A 111 -31.93 -13.01 10.47
N GLN A 112 -32.17 -13.31 9.19
CA GLN A 112 -31.33 -14.23 8.42
C GLN A 112 -29.88 -13.74 8.30
N GLY A 113 -29.67 -12.48 7.90
CA GLY A 113 -28.32 -11.92 7.74
C GLY A 113 -27.54 -11.85 9.06
N LEU A 114 -28.22 -11.53 10.17
CA LEU A 114 -27.64 -11.60 11.51
C LEU A 114 -27.28 -13.05 11.87
N GLY A 115 -28.15 -14.00 11.59
CA GLY A 115 -27.90 -15.43 11.83
C GLY A 115 -26.67 -15.94 11.08
N GLU A 116 -26.54 -15.61 9.80
CA GLU A 116 -25.38 -15.96 8.97
C GLU A 116 -24.07 -15.31 9.49
N SER A 117 -24.13 -14.02 9.87
CA SER A 117 -22.99 -13.30 10.44
C SER A 117 -22.54 -13.92 11.78
N ILE A 118 -23.48 -14.25 12.66
CA ILE A 118 -23.21 -14.89 13.95
C ILE A 118 -22.57 -16.27 13.76
N GLN A 119 -23.06 -17.06 12.80
CA GLN A 119 -22.46 -18.37 12.51
C GLN A 119 -21.01 -18.25 12.03
N LYS A 120 -20.70 -17.27 11.16
CA LYS A 120 -19.33 -17.02 10.69
C LYS A 120 -18.40 -16.56 11.81
N GLN A 121 -18.89 -15.77 12.75
CA GLN A 121 -18.12 -15.31 13.91
C GLN A 121 -17.96 -16.37 15.00
N TYR A 122 -18.77 -17.44 14.99
CA TYR A 122 -18.78 -18.49 16.00
C TYR A 122 -17.70 -19.55 15.74
N TRP A 123 -16.45 -19.22 16.00
CA TRP A 123 -15.31 -20.15 15.90
C TRP A 123 -14.85 -20.71 17.26
N ALA A 124 -15.25 -20.05 18.35
CA ALA A 124 -15.02 -20.51 19.71
C ALA A 124 -16.33 -20.41 20.50
N PRO A 125 -16.72 -21.45 21.26
CA PRO A 125 -17.85 -21.35 22.15
C PRO A 125 -17.60 -20.23 23.17
N TYR A 126 -18.68 -19.51 23.52
CA TYR A 126 -18.70 -18.50 24.59
C TYR A 126 -18.05 -17.13 24.30
N ARG A 127 -17.57 -16.86 23.07
CA ARG A 127 -17.16 -15.50 22.65
C ARG A 127 -18.39 -14.66 22.33
N PRO A 128 -18.52 -13.41 22.83
CA PRO A 128 -19.57 -12.51 22.37
C PRO A 128 -19.35 -12.19 20.89
N VAL A 129 -20.44 -12.18 20.12
CA VAL A 129 -20.43 -11.90 18.68
C VAL A 129 -21.00 -10.51 18.43
N THR A 130 -20.45 -9.82 17.44
CA THR A 130 -20.86 -8.47 17.08
C THR A 130 -22.13 -8.54 16.22
N VAL A 131 -23.16 -7.82 16.68
CA VAL A 131 -24.49 -7.76 16.06
C VAL A 131 -24.67 -6.46 15.27
N ALA A 132 -24.15 -5.35 15.81
CA ALA A 132 -24.04 -4.08 15.11
C ALA A 132 -22.68 -3.46 15.40
N SER A 133 -22.10 -2.76 14.44
CA SER A 133 -20.70 -2.34 14.50
C SER A 133 -20.54 -0.93 13.95
N ASN A 134 -19.45 -0.24 14.33
CA ASN A 134 -19.14 1.13 13.87
C ASN A 134 -20.15 2.19 14.31
N LEU A 135 -20.67 2.07 15.53
CA LEU A 135 -21.65 3.03 16.06
C LEU A 135 -20.94 4.19 16.77
N THR A 136 -21.47 5.39 16.57
CA THR A 136 -21.09 6.57 17.35
C THR A 136 -21.67 6.50 18.76
N LEU A 137 -21.12 7.30 19.69
CA LEU A 137 -21.65 7.38 21.06
C LEU A 137 -23.14 7.78 21.08
N GLY A 138 -23.55 8.71 20.22
CA GLY A 138 -24.95 9.13 20.13
C GLY A 138 -25.89 8.03 19.64
N GLN A 139 -25.46 7.24 18.66
CA GLN A 139 -26.23 6.08 18.17
C GLN A 139 -26.38 5.02 19.27
N VAL A 140 -25.30 4.71 19.99
CA VAL A 140 -25.37 3.74 21.11
C VAL A 140 -26.22 4.25 22.25
N ALA A 141 -26.09 5.53 22.62
CA ALA A 141 -26.92 6.13 23.67
C ALA A 141 -28.41 6.01 23.33
N THR A 142 -28.78 6.28 22.07
CA THR A 142 -30.16 6.15 21.59
C THR A 142 -30.62 4.69 21.61
N LEU A 143 -29.79 3.77 21.12
CA LEU A 143 -30.11 2.34 21.04
C LEU A 143 -30.28 1.71 22.44
N VAL A 144 -29.39 2.02 23.38
CA VAL A 144 -29.43 1.48 24.75
C VAL A 144 -30.55 2.09 25.58
N SER A 145 -30.99 3.31 25.25
CA SER A 145 -32.13 3.96 25.92
C SER A 145 -33.49 3.48 25.41
N ASP A 146 -33.54 2.72 24.31
CA ASP A 146 -34.78 2.12 23.81
C ASP A 146 -35.30 1.10 24.84
N PRO A 147 -36.56 1.21 25.32
CA PRO A 147 -37.13 0.26 26.29
C PRO A 147 -37.15 -1.19 25.81
N SER A 148 -37.08 -1.41 24.50
CA SER A 148 -37.01 -2.72 23.86
C SER A 148 -35.59 -3.20 23.61
N PHE A 149 -34.56 -2.51 24.11
CA PHE A 149 -33.16 -2.95 24.02
C PHE A 149 -32.97 -4.25 24.80
N PRO A 150 -32.65 -5.38 24.14
CA PRO A 150 -32.56 -6.65 24.83
C PRO A 150 -31.42 -6.69 25.84
N GLN A 151 -31.71 -7.13 27.08
CA GLN A 151 -30.73 -7.13 28.18
C GLN A 151 -29.52 -8.05 27.96
N PHE A 152 -29.60 -8.97 26.99
CA PHE A 152 -28.49 -9.85 26.62
C PHE A 152 -27.51 -9.19 25.62
N LEU A 153 -27.85 -8.01 25.08
CA LEU A 153 -26.94 -7.18 24.31
C LEU A 153 -26.23 -6.19 25.22
N PHE A 154 -25.00 -5.85 24.87
CA PHE A 154 -24.27 -4.81 25.58
C PHE A 154 -23.32 -4.05 24.64
N PRO A 155 -23.17 -2.73 24.83
CA PRO A 155 -22.23 -1.94 24.06
C PRO A 155 -20.79 -2.20 24.52
N THR A 156 -19.89 -2.36 23.57
CA THR A 156 -18.45 -2.54 23.81
C THR A 156 -17.67 -1.46 23.05
N PRO A 157 -16.85 -0.64 23.72
CA PRO A 157 -16.00 0.33 23.05
C PRO A 157 -14.89 -0.39 22.28
N VAL A 158 -14.66 0.03 21.03
CA VAL A 158 -13.65 -0.53 20.13
C VAL A 158 -12.92 0.61 19.44
N PHE A 159 -11.59 0.51 19.33
CA PHE A 159 -10.83 1.43 18.50
C PHE A 159 -10.89 0.99 17.04
N ARG A 160 -11.29 1.89 16.16
CA ARG A 160 -11.33 1.69 14.71
C ARG A 160 -10.38 2.64 14.02
N ARG A 161 -9.71 2.12 12.98
CA ARG A 161 -8.85 2.92 12.12
C ARG A 161 -9.72 3.64 11.08
N VAL A 162 -9.48 4.94 10.91
CA VAL A 162 -10.20 5.83 10.00
C VAL A 162 -9.18 6.66 9.23
N TYR A 163 -9.44 6.90 7.96
CA TYR A 163 -8.58 7.69 7.07
C TYR A 163 -9.31 8.96 6.64
N PRO A 164 -9.12 10.09 7.35
CA PRO A 164 -9.83 11.34 7.05
C PRO A 164 -9.53 11.89 5.65
N ALA A 165 -8.32 11.65 5.14
CA ALA A 165 -7.92 12.06 3.79
C ALA A 165 -8.53 11.17 2.69
N GLY A 166 -9.08 9.99 3.04
CA GLY A 166 -9.76 9.08 2.13
C GLY A 166 -8.98 8.83 0.83
N PRO A 167 -9.59 9.01 -0.35
CA PRO A 167 -8.93 8.78 -1.64
C PRO A 167 -7.69 9.65 -1.93
N LEU A 168 -7.53 10.80 -1.27
CA LEU A 168 -6.38 11.68 -1.53
C LEU A 168 -5.04 11.03 -1.15
N ALA A 169 -5.04 10.15 -0.15
CA ALA A 169 -3.81 9.57 0.40
C ALA A 169 -3.82 8.03 0.39
N ALA A 170 -4.81 7.39 -0.25
CA ALA A 170 -5.03 5.95 -0.18
C ALA A 170 -3.81 5.12 -0.64
N HIS A 171 -3.14 5.51 -1.73
CA HIS A 171 -1.96 4.78 -2.23
C HIS A 171 -0.67 5.03 -1.42
N VAL A 172 -0.66 6.08 -0.59
CA VAL A 172 0.45 6.41 0.31
C VAL A 172 0.24 5.73 1.64
N VAL A 173 -0.87 6.05 2.32
CA VAL A 173 -1.18 5.56 3.67
C VAL A 173 -1.51 4.07 3.65
N GLY A 174 -2.30 3.64 2.66
CA GLY A 174 -2.85 2.30 2.60
C GLY A 174 -4.02 2.10 3.55
N TYR A 175 -4.20 0.86 3.98
CA TYR A 175 -5.27 0.49 4.91
C TYR A 175 -4.88 -0.71 5.77
N VAL A 176 -5.62 -0.94 6.86
CA VAL A 176 -5.51 -2.11 7.73
C VAL A 176 -6.65 -3.07 7.45
N GLY A 177 -6.41 -4.36 7.63
CA GLY A 177 -7.43 -5.42 7.54
C GLY A 177 -7.15 -6.53 8.53
N GLU A 178 -8.09 -7.45 8.69
CA GLU A 178 -7.90 -8.60 9.58
C GLU A 178 -6.70 -9.44 9.12
N VAL A 179 -5.88 -9.87 10.09
CA VAL A 179 -4.73 -10.72 9.84
C VAL A 179 -5.16 -12.08 9.28
N THR A 180 -4.53 -12.51 8.19
CA THR A 180 -4.80 -13.84 7.61
C THR A 180 -4.00 -14.92 8.35
N ARG A 181 -4.36 -16.19 8.10
CA ARG A 181 -3.63 -17.31 8.69
C ARG A 181 -2.16 -17.33 8.24
N GLU A 182 -1.91 -17.05 6.97
CA GLU A 182 -0.57 -17.02 6.37
C GLU A 182 0.28 -15.88 6.96
N GLU A 183 -0.34 -14.72 7.20
CA GLU A 183 0.32 -13.58 7.86
C GLU A 183 0.66 -13.91 9.33
N MET A 184 -0.24 -14.59 10.06
CA MET A 184 0.04 -15.03 11.44
C MET A 184 1.18 -16.05 11.49
N GLU A 185 1.21 -17.01 10.55
CA GLU A 185 2.25 -18.05 10.49
C GLU A 185 3.62 -17.43 10.14
N SER A 186 3.67 -16.54 9.14
CA SER A 186 4.91 -15.86 8.73
C SER A 186 5.44 -14.87 9.78
N ARG A 187 4.57 -14.31 10.62
CA ARG A 187 4.93 -13.36 11.69
C ARG A 187 4.68 -13.92 13.09
N SER A 188 4.94 -15.22 13.28
CA SER A 188 4.68 -15.91 14.56
C SER A 188 5.35 -15.27 15.78
N ALA A 189 6.51 -14.61 15.59
CA ALA A 189 7.21 -13.86 16.64
C ALA A 189 6.44 -12.60 17.13
N GLU A 190 5.53 -12.05 16.32
CA GLU A 190 4.77 -10.82 16.61
C GLU A 190 3.44 -11.09 17.34
N ASN A 191 3.16 -12.34 17.74
CA ASN A 191 2.02 -12.73 18.58
C ASN A 191 0.63 -12.22 18.11
N TYR A 192 0.41 -12.13 16.79
CA TYR A 192 -0.92 -11.88 16.24
C TYR A 192 -1.90 -12.98 16.62
N ARG A 193 -3.16 -12.62 16.82
CA ARG A 193 -4.28 -13.55 16.99
C ARG A 193 -5.37 -13.25 15.96
N ALA A 194 -6.19 -14.25 15.68
CA ALA A 194 -7.36 -14.07 14.81
C ALA A 194 -8.26 -12.93 15.31
N GLY A 195 -8.64 -12.02 14.41
CA GLY A 195 -9.33 -10.77 14.71
C GLY A 195 -8.42 -9.56 14.95
N ASP A 196 -7.09 -9.73 15.04
CA ASP A 196 -6.16 -8.60 15.07
C ASP A 196 -6.12 -7.92 13.68
N LEU A 197 -5.94 -6.61 13.68
CA LEU A 197 -5.76 -5.82 12.46
C LEU A 197 -4.27 -5.61 12.16
N ILE A 198 -3.91 -5.75 10.89
CA ILE A 198 -2.58 -5.54 10.34
C ILE A 198 -2.67 -4.62 9.12
N GLY A 199 -1.68 -3.76 8.92
CA GLY A 199 -1.51 -2.97 7.70
C GLY A 199 -1.36 -3.89 6.49
N LYS A 200 -2.15 -3.63 5.45
CA LYS A 200 -2.20 -4.45 4.22
C LYS A 200 -1.40 -3.85 3.09
N THR A 201 -1.23 -2.54 3.07
CA THR A 201 -0.48 -1.82 2.05
C THR A 201 -0.02 -0.45 2.57
N GLY A 202 0.74 0.28 1.77
CA GLY A 202 1.21 1.62 2.08
C GLY A 202 2.06 1.71 3.35
N ILE A 203 2.06 2.90 3.94
CA ILE A 203 2.72 3.20 5.22
C ILE A 203 2.19 2.33 6.36
N GLU A 204 0.90 1.99 6.37
CA GLU A 204 0.33 1.08 7.39
C GLU A 204 1.06 -0.27 7.42
N LEU A 205 1.42 -0.83 6.26
CA LEU A 205 2.16 -2.11 6.20
C LEU A 205 3.64 -1.94 6.51
N VAL A 206 4.28 -0.91 5.95
CA VAL A 206 5.74 -0.73 6.07
C VAL A 206 6.15 -0.37 7.50
N HIS A 207 5.37 0.50 8.16
CA HIS A 207 5.60 0.91 9.54
C HIS A 207 4.69 0.18 10.53
N GLU A 208 4.23 -1.04 10.22
CA GLU A 208 3.36 -1.85 11.09
C GLU A 208 3.92 -1.96 12.52
N ALA A 209 5.22 -2.24 12.66
CA ALA A 209 5.86 -2.42 13.96
C ALA A 209 5.88 -1.14 14.81
N THR A 210 5.90 0.03 14.17
CA THR A 210 5.86 1.35 14.83
C THR A 210 4.43 1.74 15.19
N LEU A 211 3.49 1.53 14.25
CA LEU A 211 2.09 1.96 14.35
C LEU A 211 1.24 1.03 15.21
N ARG A 212 1.56 -0.27 15.27
CA ARG A 212 0.80 -1.25 16.04
C ARG A 212 0.97 -1.00 17.53
N GLY A 213 -0.15 -0.79 18.22
CA GLY A 213 -0.18 -0.72 19.67
C GLY A 213 -0.22 -2.11 20.31
N ILE A 214 -0.01 -2.18 21.62
CA ILE A 214 -0.15 -3.43 22.38
C ILE A 214 -1.61 -3.58 22.80
N ALA A 215 -2.27 -4.64 22.33
CA ALA A 215 -3.66 -4.95 22.63
C ALA A 215 -3.88 -5.11 24.15
N ALA A 216 -5.08 -4.74 24.62
CA ALA A 216 -5.47 -5.01 25.99
C ALA A 216 -5.74 -6.50 26.17
N GLU A 217 -5.32 -7.08 27.30
CA GLU A 217 -5.65 -8.45 27.66
C GLU A 217 -6.44 -8.45 28.97
N GLU A 218 -7.68 -8.92 28.93
CA GLU A 218 -8.53 -9.08 30.11
C GLU A 218 -8.71 -10.58 30.40
N ALA A 219 -8.22 -11.04 31.55
CA ALA A 219 -8.53 -12.38 32.04
C ALA A 219 -9.85 -12.33 32.82
N VAL A 220 -10.85 -13.08 32.36
CA VAL A 220 -12.16 -13.19 32.99
C VAL A 220 -12.46 -14.63 33.38
N GLU A 221 -13.12 -14.82 34.51
CA GLU A 221 -13.75 -16.07 34.89
C GLU A 221 -15.13 -16.15 34.24
N VAL A 222 -15.40 -17.25 33.52
CA VAL A 222 -16.69 -17.53 32.87
C VAL A 222 -17.41 -18.70 33.55
N ASP A 223 -18.75 -18.69 33.50
CA ASP A 223 -19.56 -19.83 33.93
C ASP A 223 -19.66 -20.92 32.84
N ALA A 224 -20.36 -22.02 33.14
CA ALA A 224 -20.55 -23.14 32.21
C ALA A 224 -21.36 -22.77 30.94
N LEU A 225 -22.06 -21.63 30.96
CA LEU A 225 -22.78 -21.06 29.82
C LEU A 225 -21.97 -19.98 29.09
N GLY A 226 -20.75 -19.69 29.57
CA GLY A 226 -19.83 -18.73 28.95
C GLY A 226 -19.98 -17.28 29.40
N ARG A 227 -20.82 -17.01 30.38
CA ARG A 227 -21.09 -15.64 30.83
C ARG A 227 -19.95 -15.14 31.70
N ARG A 228 -19.53 -13.90 31.46
CA ARG A 228 -18.51 -13.23 32.28
C ARG A 228 -19.02 -13.11 33.73
N ARG A 229 -18.35 -13.77 34.68
CA ARG A 229 -18.65 -13.64 36.12
C ARG A 229 -17.75 -12.63 36.82
N LYS A 230 -16.44 -12.74 36.62
CA LYS A 230 -15.47 -11.93 37.35
C LYS A 230 -14.28 -11.56 36.47
N ARG A 231 -13.83 -10.32 36.55
CA ARG A 231 -12.53 -9.90 36.00
C ARG A 231 -11.43 -10.32 36.98
N LEU A 232 -10.47 -11.10 36.51
CA LEU A 232 -9.32 -11.58 37.28
C LEU A 232 -8.13 -10.63 37.14
N SER A 233 -7.81 -10.23 35.91
CA SER A 233 -6.74 -9.27 35.61
C SER A 233 -7.04 -8.51 34.32
N MET A 234 -6.43 -7.34 34.16
CA MET A 234 -6.52 -6.53 32.95
C MET A 234 -5.20 -5.83 32.70
N THR A 235 -4.59 -6.11 31.55
CA THR A 235 -3.49 -5.33 31.00
C THR A 235 -4.08 -4.26 30.10
N PRO A 236 -3.91 -2.96 30.38
CA PRO A 236 -4.48 -1.90 29.56
C PRO A 236 -3.83 -1.86 28.17
N PRO A 237 -4.55 -1.39 27.12
CA PRO A 237 -3.95 -1.24 25.81
C PRO A 237 -2.94 -0.09 25.80
N VAL A 238 -1.85 -0.25 25.04
CA VAL A 238 -0.86 0.80 24.81
C VAL A 238 -0.99 1.29 23.38
N LYS A 239 -1.06 2.62 23.18
CA LYS A 239 -1.10 3.23 21.85
C LYS A 239 0.23 2.98 21.11
N GLY A 240 0.16 2.70 19.81
CA GLY A 240 1.35 2.67 18.95
C GLY A 240 2.01 4.05 18.81
N LYS A 241 3.20 4.13 18.21
CA LYS A 241 3.87 5.42 18.01
C LYS A 241 3.28 6.14 16.81
N ASP A 242 3.05 7.44 16.97
CA ASP A 242 2.60 8.31 15.87
C ASP A 242 3.74 8.48 14.85
N LEU A 243 3.37 8.64 13.58
CA LEU A 243 4.30 8.80 12.46
C LEU A 243 3.90 10.04 11.66
N ARG A 244 4.87 10.90 11.36
CA ARG A 244 4.66 12.05 10.50
C ARG A 244 5.26 11.79 9.14
N LEU A 245 4.51 12.13 8.09
CA LEU A 245 4.95 11.99 6.72
C LEU A 245 5.48 13.32 6.17
N THR A 246 6.29 13.23 5.12
CA THR A 246 6.81 14.36 4.35
C THR A 246 5.80 14.91 3.34
N LEU A 247 4.68 14.20 3.18
CA LEU A 247 3.55 14.53 2.30
C LEU A 247 2.92 15.88 2.68
N ASP A 248 2.58 16.69 1.68
CA ASP A 248 1.78 17.90 1.88
C ASP A 248 0.34 17.62 1.40
N LEU A 249 -0.62 17.58 2.32
CA LEU A 249 -2.01 17.25 1.98
C LEU A 249 -2.68 18.34 1.12
N GLY A 250 -2.26 19.60 1.27
CA GLY A 250 -2.72 20.70 0.42
C GLY A 250 -2.25 20.52 -1.02
N ALA A 251 -0.96 20.24 -1.21
CA ALA A 251 -0.40 19.94 -2.52
C ALA A 251 -0.98 18.64 -3.13
N GLN A 252 -1.31 17.64 -2.29
CA GLN A 252 -2.00 16.43 -2.73
C GLN A 252 -3.38 16.73 -3.34
N ARG A 253 -4.13 17.62 -2.70
CA ARG A 253 -5.45 18.06 -3.17
C ARG A 253 -5.34 18.85 -4.47
N GLU A 254 -4.35 19.73 -4.57
CA GLU A 254 -4.05 20.44 -5.81
C GLU A 254 -3.75 19.44 -6.94
N ALA A 255 -2.91 18.43 -6.70
CA ALA A 255 -2.63 17.37 -7.67
C ALA A 255 -3.88 16.59 -8.11
N GLN A 256 -4.80 16.29 -7.17
CA GLN A 256 -6.10 15.70 -7.52
C GLN A 256 -6.90 16.59 -8.45
N GLN A 257 -7.05 17.88 -8.10
CA GLN A 257 -7.83 18.83 -8.90
C GLN A 257 -7.23 19.01 -10.30
N LEU A 258 -5.90 19.09 -10.36
CA LEU A 258 -5.16 19.17 -11.60
C LEU A 258 -5.39 17.95 -12.49
N LEU A 259 -5.32 16.73 -11.96
CA LEU A 259 -5.58 15.53 -12.76
C LEU A 259 -7.06 15.40 -13.16
N GLY A 260 -7.98 15.77 -12.27
CA GLY A 260 -9.42 15.60 -12.48
C GLY A 260 -9.78 14.12 -12.64
N GLU A 261 -10.59 13.80 -13.65
CA GLU A 261 -11.01 12.43 -13.98
C GLU A 261 -9.97 11.66 -14.81
N ARG A 262 -8.85 12.30 -15.18
CA ARG A 262 -7.85 11.66 -16.03
C ARG A 262 -7.07 10.63 -15.24
N LYS A 263 -6.91 9.45 -15.84
CA LYS A 263 -6.04 8.38 -15.33
C LYS A 263 -4.58 8.80 -15.46
N GLY A 264 -3.83 8.73 -14.36
CA GLY A 264 -2.48 9.29 -14.35
C GLY A 264 -1.84 9.41 -12.98
N VAL A 265 -0.72 10.12 -12.93
CA VAL A 265 0.07 10.37 -11.73
C VAL A 265 0.54 11.82 -11.73
N ILE A 266 0.48 12.46 -10.58
CA ILE A 266 1.31 13.62 -10.26
C ILE A 266 2.14 13.26 -9.03
N LEU A 267 3.46 13.37 -9.17
CA LEU A 267 4.44 13.08 -8.14
C LEU A 267 5.35 14.28 -7.99
N ALA A 268 5.66 14.69 -6.76
CA ALA A 268 6.65 15.72 -6.47
C ALA A 268 7.55 15.34 -5.30
N MET A 269 8.84 15.63 -5.42
CA MET A 269 9.88 15.23 -4.49
C MET A 269 10.88 16.36 -4.28
N ASP A 270 11.36 16.54 -3.06
CA ASP A 270 12.48 17.44 -2.77
C ASP A 270 13.78 16.84 -3.32
N VAL A 271 14.52 17.62 -4.12
CA VAL A 271 15.72 17.11 -4.81
C VAL A 271 16.92 16.94 -3.89
N ARG A 272 16.88 17.49 -2.67
CA ARG A 272 18.02 17.52 -1.75
C ARG A 272 18.15 16.23 -0.93
N ASP A 273 17.02 15.71 -0.49
CA ASP A 273 16.93 14.56 0.42
C ASP A 273 16.05 13.42 -0.11
N GLY A 274 15.17 13.67 -1.09
CA GLY A 274 14.22 12.67 -1.59
C GLY A 274 12.86 12.69 -0.89
N ALA A 275 12.57 13.68 -0.05
CA ALA A 275 11.29 13.77 0.65
C ALA A 275 10.12 13.94 -0.34
N ILE A 276 9.17 13.00 -0.32
CA ILE A 276 8.02 13.00 -1.22
C ILE A 276 6.95 13.97 -0.71
N LYS A 277 6.69 15.03 -1.48
CA LYS A 277 5.67 16.04 -1.14
C LYS A 277 4.30 15.69 -1.70
N VAL A 278 4.28 15.10 -2.89
CA VAL A 278 3.06 14.69 -3.59
C VAL A 278 3.26 13.30 -4.19
N LEU A 279 2.29 12.40 -4.04
CA LEU A 279 2.27 11.09 -4.68
C LEU A 279 0.79 10.73 -4.91
N TYR A 280 0.20 11.37 -5.92
CA TYR A 280 -1.20 11.18 -6.26
C TYR A 280 -1.32 10.30 -7.50
N SER A 281 -2.06 9.21 -7.39
CA SER A 281 -2.33 8.25 -8.46
C SER A 281 -3.83 8.20 -8.71
N ALA A 282 -4.24 8.40 -9.96
CA ALA A 282 -5.63 8.44 -10.38
C ALA A 282 -5.95 7.31 -11.38
N PRO A 283 -7.14 6.70 -11.33
CA PRO A 283 -8.14 6.87 -10.26
C PRO A 283 -7.66 6.31 -8.91
N SER A 284 -8.22 6.83 -7.83
CA SER A 284 -7.98 6.39 -6.45
C SER A 284 -9.22 5.69 -5.88
N TYR A 285 -9.14 5.25 -4.62
CA TYR A 285 -10.21 4.54 -3.91
C TYR A 285 -10.29 4.99 -2.45
N ASP A 286 -11.45 4.80 -1.80
CA ASP A 286 -11.58 5.06 -0.37
C ASP A 286 -11.11 3.83 0.45
N PRO A 287 -10.09 3.96 1.32
CA PRO A 287 -9.61 2.87 2.16
C PRO A 287 -10.53 2.54 3.35
N ASN A 288 -11.45 3.44 3.72
CA ASN A 288 -12.27 3.26 4.92
C ASN A 288 -13.17 2.00 4.89
N PRO A 289 -13.93 1.71 3.81
CA PRO A 289 -14.73 0.49 3.73
C PRO A 289 -13.92 -0.81 3.87
N LEU A 290 -12.66 -0.81 3.39
CA LEU A 290 -11.78 -1.97 3.47
C LEU A 290 -11.34 -2.29 4.90
N THR A 291 -11.34 -1.29 5.77
CA THR A 291 -10.96 -1.42 7.18
C THR A 291 -12.12 -1.85 8.06
N TRP A 292 -13.34 -1.44 7.73
CA TRP A 292 -14.53 -1.72 8.56
C TRP A 292 -15.28 -3.00 8.16
N GLY A 293 -14.93 -3.57 7.02
CA GLY A 293 -15.59 -4.72 6.42
C GLY A 293 -16.27 -4.32 5.11
N VAL A 294 -15.75 -4.84 4.00
CA VAL A 294 -16.27 -4.62 2.65
C VAL A 294 -17.06 -5.85 2.21
N SER A 295 -18.20 -5.65 1.55
CA SER A 295 -18.94 -6.79 0.99
C SER A 295 -18.16 -7.45 -0.15
N SER A 296 -18.38 -8.74 -0.37
CA SER A 296 -17.72 -9.48 -1.47
C SER A 296 -17.98 -8.85 -2.84
N SER A 297 -19.14 -8.21 -3.04
CA SER A 297 -19.49 -7.53 -4.29
C SER A 297 -18.75 -6.21 -4.47
N GLU A 298 -18.65 -5.38 -3.43
CA GLU A 298 -17.86 -4.13 -3.45
C GLU A 298 -16.37 -4.41 -3.63
N TRP A 299 -15.83 -5.41 -2.93
CA TRP A 299 -14.45 -5.86 -3.11
C TRP A 299 -14.20 -6.34 -4.54
N ALA A 300 -15.12 -7.14 -5.10
CA ALA A 300 -15.03 -7.60 -6.48
C ALA A 300 -15.11 -6.45 -7.49
N LYS A 301 -15.90 -5.40 -7.23
CA LYS A 301 -15.96 -4.19 -8.08
C LYS A 301 -14.60 -3.50 -8.12
N LEU A 302 -13.97 -3.26 -6.97
CA LEU A 302 -12.64 -2.62 -6.90
C LEU A 302 -11.55 -3.43 -7.61
N LEU A 303 -11.55 -4.76 -7.46
CA LEU A 303 -10.53 -5.63 -8.07
C LEU A 303 -10.71 -5.84 -9.57
N LYS A 304 -11.97 -5.88 -10.05
CA LYS A 304 -12.30 -6.12 -11.47
C LYS A 304 -12.45 -4.83 -12.28
N ASP A 305 -12.30 -3.69 -11.63
CA ASP A 305 -12.36 -2.39 -12.28
C ASP A 305 -11.28 -2.30 -13.38
N PRO A 306 -11.66 -2.02 -14.64
CA PRO A 306 -10.71 -1.94 -15.76
C PRO A 306 -9.67 -0.83 -15.57
N ASP A 307 -10.02 0.23 -14.84
CA ASP A 307 -9.14 1.35 -14.55
C ASP A 307 -8.28 1.13 -13.30
N ARG A 308 -8.35 -0.04 -12.65
CA ARG A 308 -7.42 -0.48 -11.59
C ARG A 308 -7.14 0.62 -10.54
N PRO A 309 -8.16 1.11 -9.81
CA PRO A 309 -8.01 2.22 -8.86
C PRO A 309 -7.09 1.88 -7.69
N MET A 310 -6.93 0.60 -7.33
CA MET A 310 -6.02 0.18 -6.26
C MET A 310 -4.53 0.17 -6.67
N MET A 311 -4.22 0.26 -7.97
CA MET A 311 -2.84 0.26 -8.45
C MET A 311 -2.19 1.62 -8.16
N ASN A 312 -1.08 1.60 -7.41
CA ASN A 312 -0.23 2.78 -7.26
C ASN A 312 0.62 2.95 -8.52
N ARG A 313 0.14 3.78 -9.46
CA ARG A 313 0.80 4.01 -10.75
C ARG A 313 2.14 4.70 -10.62
N ALA A 314 2.38 5.44 -9.54
CA ALA A 314 3.62 6.18 -9.32
C ALA A 314 4.84 5.26 -9.11
N ILE A 315 4.62 4.10 -8.46
CA ILE A 315 5.70 3.17 -8.08
C ILE A 315 5.57 1.79 -8.73
N SER A 316 4.36 1.34 -9.04
CA SER A 316 4.12 0.02 -9.62
C SER A 316 3.90 0.06 -11.14
N GLY A 317 3.48 1.23 -11.67
CA GLY A 317 3.27 1.43 -13.09
C GLY A 317 4.59 1.58 -13.84
N ALA A 318 4.90 0.66 -14.74
CA ALA A 318 6.08 0.69 -15.59
C ALA A 318 5.68 1.03 -17.02
N TYR A 319 6.14 2.18 -17.51
CA TYR A 319 5.75 2.74 -18.81
C TYR A 319 6.98 3.10 -19.63
N PRO A 320 6.88 3.15 -20.97
CA PRO A 320 7.95 3.74 -21.77
C PRO A 320 8.11 5.22 -21.39
N PRO A 321 9.31 5.68 -20.97
CA PRO A 321 9.52 7.08 -20.58
C PRO A 321 9.48 8.03 -21.80
N GLY A 322 9.66 7.49 -23.01
CA GLY A 322 9.74 8.27 -24.25
C GLY A 322 10.79 9.37 -24.15
N SER A 323 10.50 10.52 -24.76
CA SER A 323 11.47 11.63 -24.85
C SER A 323 11.93 12.22 -23.51
N THR A 324 11.28 11.90 -22.38
CA THR A 324 11.79 12.28 -21.04
C THR A 324 13.10 11.58 -20.68
N PHE A 325 13.43 10.48 -21.36
CA PHE A 325 14.66 9.73 -21.14
C PHE A 325 15.88 10.35 -21.81
N LYS A 326 15.71 11.10 -22.92
CA LYS A 326 16.80 11.67 -23.76
C LYS A 326 17.92 12.43 -23.01
N PRO A 327 17.68 13.11 -21.88
CA PRO A 327 18.75 13.69 -21.07
C PRO A 327 19.78 12.66 -20.55
N VAL A 328 19.38 11.40 -20.33
CA VAL A 328 20.31 10.33 -19.90
C VAL A 328 21.34 9.99 -20.99
N PRO A 329 20.96 9.62 -22.23
CA PRO A 329 21.94 9.43 -23.30
C PRO A 329 22.67 10.71 -23.68
N ALA A 330 22.05 11.90 -23.54
CA ALA A 330 22.76 13.17 -23.74
C ALA A 330 23.93 13.33 -22.77
N LEU A 331 23.68 13.11 -21.47
CA LEU A 331 24.70 13.16 -20.43
C LEU A 331 25.78 12.12 -20.70
N ALA A 332 25.38 10.85 -20.93
CA ALA A 332 26.31 9.77 -21.20
C ALA A 332 27.23 10.09 -22.38
N ALA A 333 26.68 10.58 -23.50
CA ALA A 333 27.46 10.89 -24.69
C ALA A 333 28.46 12.05 -24.48
N LEU A 334 28.12 13.04 -23.64
CA LEU A 334 29.03 14.12 -23.26
C LEU A 334 30.15 13.61 -22.34
N VAL A 335 29.83 12.81 -21.33
CA VAL A 335 30.82 12.29 -20.37
C VAL A 335 31.78 11.30 -21.05
N GLU A 336 31.26 10.44 -21.92
CA GLU A 336 32.04 9.50 -22.74
C GLU A 336 32.78 10.18 -23.89
N LYS A 337 32.61 11.51 -24.07
CA LYS A 337 33.22 12.33 -25.13
C LYS A 337 32.91 11.84 -26.55
N VAL A 338 31.79 11.15 -26.71
CA VAL A 338 31.27 10.69 -28.00
C VAL A 338 30.66 11.86 -28.78
N VAL A 339 30.14 12.86 -28.07
CA VAL A 339 29.69 14.13 -28.64
C VAL A 339 30.25 15.30 -27.85
N THR A 340 30.34 16.45 -28.50
CA THR A 340 30.58 17.75 -27.86
C THR A 340 29.32 18.62 -27.96
N PRO A 341 29.21 19.72 -27.21
CA PRO A 341 28.11 20.66 -27.37
C PRO A 341 27.96 21.22 -28.80
N GLY A 342 29.07 21.27 -29.55
CA GLY A 342 29.11 21.70 -30.95
C GLY A 342 28.81 20.60 -31.98
N THR A 343 28.71 19.33 -31.56
CA THR A 343 28.38 18.23 -32.48
C THR A 343 26.96 18.37 -33.01
N THR A 344 26.82 18.43 -34.33
CA THR A 344 25.52 18.60 -35.00
C THR A 344 25.10 17.37 -35.80
N VAL A 345 23.79 17.14 -35.91
CA VAL A 345 23.18 16.13 -36.79
C VAL A 345 22.11 16.79 -37.65
N TYR A 346 22.08 16.47 -38.95
CA TYR A 346 21.01 16.89 -39.84
C TYR A 346 19.79 15.97 -39.72
N CYS A 347 18.63 16.55 -39.40
CA CYS A 347 17.37 15.84 -39.26
C CYS A 347 16.43 16.16 -40.44
N PRO A 348 16.31 15.26 -41.44
CA PRO A 348 15.35 15.38 -42.53
C PRO A 348 13.94 14.84 -42.16
N GLY A 349 13.66 14.63 -40.88
CA GLY A 349 12.39 14.05 -40.40
C GLY A 349 12.38 12.52 -40.33
N GLN A 350 13.44 11.86 -40.78
CA GLN A 350 13.59 10.40 -40.74
C GLN A 350 15.07 9.99 -40.63
N PHE A 351 15.30 8.76 -40.20
CA PHE A 351 16.61 8.14 -40.06
C PHE A 351 16.57 6.73 -40.64
N LYS A 352 17.38 6.47 -41.69
CA LYS A 352 17.45 5.17 -42.34
C LYS A 352 18.57 4.35 -41.72
N LEU A 353 18.24 3.17 -41.21
CA LEU A 353 19.20 2.20 -40.67
C LEU A 353 19.00 0.86 -41.37
N GLY A 354 19.94 0.50 -42.24
CA GLY A 354 19.79 -0.63 -43.15
C GLY A 354 18.52 -0.49 -44.00
N ASN A 355 17.64 -1.48 -43.90
CA ASN A 355 16.37 -1.52 -44.64
C ASN A 355 15.17 -0.92 -43.87
N ARG A 356 15.39 -0.38 -42.65
CA ARG A 356 14.32 0.21 -41.83
C ARG A 356 14.44 1.73 -41.78
N VAL A 357 13.28 2.39 -41.73
CA VAL A 357 13.18 3.84 -41.56
C VAL A 357 12.55 4.13 -40.21
N PHE A 358 13.29 4.88 -39.39
CA PHE A 358 12.83 5.41 -38.11
C PHE A 358 12.39 6.86 -38.30
N ARG A 359 11.18 7.21 -37.88
CA ARG A 359 10.60 8.54 -38.13
C ARG A 359 10.86 9.45 -36.93
N CYS A 360 11.15 10.71 -37.23
CA CYS A 360 11.11 11.78 -36.24
C CYS A 360 9.65 12.21 -36.01
N TRP A 361 9.34 12.73 -34.81
CA TRP A 361 8.02 13.30 -34.55
C TRP A 361 7.68 14.47 -35.49
N LYS A 362 8.69 15.27 -35.89
CA LYS A 362 8.54 16.36 -36.86
C LYS A 362 8.80 15.84 -38.28
N LYS A 363 7.72 15.61 -39.03
CA LYS A 363 7.77 15.06 -40.41
C LYS A 363 8.60 15.89 -41.37
N SER A 364 8.58 17.22 -41.25
CA SER A 364 9.38 18.13 -42.09
C SER A 364 10.87 18.17 -41.72
N GLY A 365 11.27 17.50 -40.63
CA GLY A 365 12.61 17.58 -40.07
C GLY A 365 12.88 18.82 -39.23
N HIS A 366 14.00 18.76 -38.51
CA HIS A 366 14.51 19.86 -37.67
C HIS A 366 15.68 20.60 -38.32
N GLY A 367 16.13 20.17 -39.50
CA GLY A 367 17.37 20.67 -40.10
C GLY A 367 18.59 20.26 -39.27
N THR A 368 19.65 21.06 -39.30
CA THR A 368 20.87 20.81 -38.52
C THR A 368 20.65 21.22 -37.07
N VAL A 369 20.79 20.27 -36.13
CA VAL A 369 20.59 20.51 -34.70
C VAL A 369 21.83 20.10 -33.89
N SER A 370 22.18 20.90 -32.88
CA SER A 370 23.15 20.56 -31.83
C SER A 370 22.46 19.86 -30.65
N LEU A 371 23.23 19.43 -29.64
CA LEU A 371 22.69 18.77 -28.44
C LEU A 371 21.60 19.59 -27.74
N VAL A 372 21.86 20.89 -27.52
CA VAL A 372 20.91 21.79 -26.84
C VAL A 372 19.64 21.95 -27.68
N THR A 373 19.75 22.20 -28.98
CA THR A 373 18.60 22.32 -29.89
C THR A 373 17.83 21.00 -30.00
N ALA A 374 18.52 19.87 -30.02
CA ALA A 374 17.92 18.55 -30.08
C ALA A 374 17.14 18.20 -28.80
N LEU A 375 17.63 18.60 -27.62
CA LEU A 375 16.87 18.49 -26.37
C LEU A 375 15.64 19.42 -26.39
N LYS A 376 15.85 20.70 -26.74
CA LYS A 376 14.81 21.74 -26.83
C LYS A 376 13.62 21.34 -27.70
N ASP A 377 13.91 20.95 -28.94
CA ASP A 377 12.90 20.57 -29.95
C ASP A 377 12.63 19.06 -29.94
N SER A 378 13.21 18.32 -28.99
CA SER A 378 13.01 16.88 -28.82
C SER A 378 13.30 16.04 -30.08
N CYS A 379 14.30 16.40 -30.88
CA CYS A 379 14.62 15.77 -32.16
C CYS A 379 15.03 14.29 -32.00
N ASP A 380 14.22 13.34 -32.50
CA ASP A 380 14.53 11.91 -32.39
C ASP A 380 15.77 11.51 -33.17
N VAL A 381 15.95 12.04 -34.39
CA VAL A 381 17.07 11.68 -35.28
C VAL A 381 18.43 11.96 -34.66
N TYR A 382 18.58 13.08 -33.93
CA TYR A 382 19.80 13.37 -33.20
C TYR A 382 20.08 12.27 -32.17
N PHE A 383 19.07 11.88 -31.38
CA PHE A 383 19.22 10.86 -30.35
C PHE A 383 19.39 9.45 -30.89
N TYR A 384 18.79 9.12 -32.04
CA TYR A 384 19.07 7.89 -32.77
C TYR A 384 20.56 7.78 -33.12
N GLN A 385 21.13 8.87 -33.65
CA GLN A 385 22.54 8.91 -34.01
C GLN A 385 23.44 8.86 -32.77
N VAL A 386 23.11 9.60 -31.72
CA VAL A 386 23.82 9.56 -30.43
C VAL A 386 23.79 8.15 -29.83
N GLY A 387 22.64 7.48 -29.83
CA GLY A 387 22.52 6.11 -29.32
C GLY A 387 23.41 5.13 -30.07
N LEU A 388 23.50 5.27 -31.40
CA LEU A 388 24.40 4.44 -32.22
C LEU A 388 25.88 4.74 -31.96
N TRP A 389 26.25 6.02 -31.82
CA TRP A 389 27.64 6.39 -31.50
C TRP A 389 28.06 5.95 -30.09
N LEU A 390 27.16 6.07 -29.11
CA LEU A 390 27.40 5.66 -27.74
C LEU A 390 27.50 4.12 -27.62
N GLY A 391 26.66 3.42 -28.39
CA GLY A 391 26.53 1.97 -28.33
C GLY A 391 25.61 1.48 -27.20
N ALA A 392 25.08 0.28 -27.37
CA ALA A 392 24.09 -0.29 -26.44
C ALA A 392 24.65 -0.50 -25.03
N ASP A 393 25.90 -0.96 -24.91
CA ASP A 393 26.47 -1.34 -23.61
C ASP A 393 26.66 -0.11 -22.72
N ARG A 394 27.27 0.96 -23.25
CA ARG A 394 27.43 2.23 -22.52
C ARG A 394 26.08 2.89 -22.22
N LEU A 395 25.12 2.82 -23.15
CA LEU A 395 23.77 3.32 -22.89
C LEU A 395 23.13 2.63 -21.68
N LEU A 396 23.22 1.29 -21.61
CA LEU A 396 22.69 0.51 -20.50
C LEU A 396 23.44 0.77 -19.19
N GLU A 397 24.78 0.83 -19.23
CA GLU A 397 25.61 1.14 -18.07
C GLU A 397 25.25 2.50 -17.46
N TRP A 398 25.17 3.55 -18.29
CA TRP A 398 24.78 4.88 -17.84
C TRP A 398 23.35 4.93 -17.33
N SER A 399 22.42 4.20 -17.96
CA SER A 399 21.05 4.09 -17.47
C SER A 399 21.00 3.46 -16.08
N GLN A 400 21.74 2.36 -15.88
CA GLN A 400 21.85 1.68 -14.61
C GLN A 400 22.51 2.58 -13.54
N LYS A 401 23.57 3.32 -13.91
CA LYS A 401 24.24 4.29 -13.03
C LYS A 401 23.30 5.40 -12.56
N MET A 402 22.37 5.83 -13.42
CA MET A 402 21.31 6.78 -13.08
C MET A 402 20.15 6.15 -12.26
N GLY A 403 20.24 4.87 -11.88
CA GLY A 403 19.24 4.17 -11.06
C GLY A 403 18.07 3.56 -11.85
N VAL A 404 18.12 3.58 -13.18
CA VAL A 404 17.09 2.96 -14.02
C VAL A 404 17.16 1.44 -13.92
N GLY A 405 16.01 0.77 -13.84
CA GLY A 405 15.96 -0.69 -13.69
C GLY A 405 16.19 -1.20 -12.26
N GLN A 406 16.31 -0.30 -11.28
CA GLN A 406 16.54 -0.62 -9.87
C GLN A 406 15.39 -0.08 -9.00
N LEU A 407 15.15 -0.73 -7.86
CA LEU A 407 14.26 -0.19 -6.84
C LEU A 407 14.83 1.14 -6.34
N THR A 408 13.98 2.14 -6.16
CA THR A 408 14.39 3.44 -5.61
C THR A 408 14.59 3.40 -4.11
N GLY A 409 13.94 2.44 -3.43
CA GLY A 409 14.03 2.26 -1.98
C GLY A 409 12.98 3.07 -1.21
N ILE A 410 11.92 3.55 -1.88
CA ILE A 410 10.78 4.19 -1.21
C ILE A 410 10.19 3.26 -0.14
N ASP A 411 9.76 3.85 0.97
CA ASP A 411 9.09 3.22 2.10
C ASP A 411 7.62 2.87 1.79
N LEU A 412 7.39 2.32 0.59
CA LEU A 412 6.11 1.77 0.15
C LEU A 412 6.29 0.35 -0.43
N PRO A 413 5.32 -0.55 -0.21
CA PRO A 413 5.38 -1.88 -0.80
C PRO A 413 5.01 -1.83 -2.29
N GLY A 414 5.42 -2.88 -3.03
CA GLY A 414 4.96 -3.06 -4.42
C GLY A 414 5.65 -2.16 -5.45
N GLU A 415 6.82 -1.61 -5.12
CA GLU A 415 7.65 -0.88 -6.09
C GLU A 415 8.09 -1.81 -7.24
N SER A 416 7.90 -1.35 -8.47
CA SER A 416 8.39 -2.01 -9.67
C SER A 416 9.81 -1.55 -10.01
N ARG A 417 10.66 -2.50 -10.42
CA ARG A 417 11.99 -2.20 -10.95
C ARG A 417 11.95 -1.56 -12.35
N GLY A 418 10.79 -1.55 -13.01
CA GLY A 418 10.69 -1.24 -14.43
C GLY A 418 11.33 -2.33 -15.28
N ASN A 419 11.86 -1.97 -16.45
CA ASN A 419 12.57 -2.89 -17.33
C ASN A 419 13.75 -2.19 -18.01
N LEU A 420 14.97 -2.43 -17.51
CA LEU A 420 16.21 -2.06 -18.19
C LEU A 420 16.71 -3.26 -19.01
N ALA A 421 16.03 -3.52 -20.13
CA ALA A 421 16.34 -4.64 -21.01
C ALA A 421 17.66 -4.43 -21.77
N GLY A 422 18.62 -5.34 -21.59
CA GLY A 422 19.87 -5.40 -22.37
C GLY A 422 19.96 -6.62 -23.28
N LYS A 423 21.16 -6.86 -23.85
CA LYS A 423 21.45 -7.97 -24.77
C LYS A 423 21.04 -9.33 -24.20
N GLU A 424 21.48 -9.63 -22.98
CA GLU A 424 21.17 -10.89 -22.30
C GLU A 424 19.68 -11.04 -21.99
N TRP A 425 19.00 -9.94 -21.64
CA TRP A 425 17.55 -9.96 -21.43
C TRP A 425 16.82 -10.36 -22.71
N LYS A 426 17.17 -9.75 -23.84
CA LYS A 426 16.54 -10.02 -25.13
C LYS A 426 16.79 -11.46 -25.59
N LYS A 427 18.03 -11.92 -25.45
CA LYS A 427 18.42 -13.30 -25.76
C LYS A 427 17.63 -14.32 -24.94
N ARG A 428 17.43 -14.10 -23.64
CA ARG A 428 16.63 -15.00 -22.79
C ARG A 428 15.13 -14.93 -23.11
N ARG A 429 14.59 -13.75 -23.38
CA ARG A 429 13.14 -13.53 -23.54
C ARG A 429 12.60 -13.90 -24.92
N PHE A 430 13.42 -13.70 -25.96
CA PHE A 430 13.02 -13.83 -27.36
C PHE A 430 13.93 -14.76 -28.17
N SER A 431 15.01 -15.29 -27.59
CA SER A 431 16.01 -16.08 -28.32
C SER A 431 16.65 -15.33 -29.50
N GLU A 432 16.70 -13.99 -29.39
CA GLU A 432 17.25 -13.09 -30.42
C GLU A 432 18.45 -12.29 -29.91
N SER A 433 19.37 -11.99 -30.83
CA SER A 433 20.45 -11.03 -30.61
C SER A 433 19.93 -9.59 -30.54
N TRP A 434 20.72 -8.73 -29.90
CA TRP A 434 20.48 -7.28 -29.91
C TRP A 434 20.89 -6.68 -31.27
N PHE A 435 19.99 -5.92 -31.87
CA PHE A 435 20.23 -5.24 -33.14
C PHE A 435 20.43 -3.73 -32.92
N GLN A 436 21.12 -3.06 -33.85
CA GLN A 436 21.28 -1.61 -33.80
C GLN A 436 19.94 -0.85 -33.76
N GLY A 437 18.89 -1.40 -34.40
CA GLY A 437 17.54 -0.84 -34.32
C GLY A 437 16.93 -0.87 -32.91
N ASP A 438 17.34 -1.82 -32.06
CA ASP A 438 16.95 -1.83 -30.65
C ASP A 438 17.57 -0.63 -29.93
N THR A 439 18.86 -0.37 -30.16
CA THR A 439 19.58 0.80 -29.62
C THR A 439 18.93 2.13 -30.05
N VAL A 440 18.52 2.24 -31.31
CA VAL A 440 17.82 3.43 -31.84
C VAL A 440 16.54 3.72 -31.05
N ASN A 441 15.67 2.72 -30.87
CA ASN A 441 14.46 2.91 -30.06
C ASN A 441 14.77 3.19 -28.58
N TYR A 442 15.75 2.48 -28.03
CA TYR A 442 16.15 2.62 -26.63
C TYR A 442 16.65 4.04 -26.31
N SER A 443 17.42 4.64 -27.22
CA SER A 443 18.00 5.98 -27.06
C SER A 443 16.97 7.11 -26.88
N ILE A 444 15.72 6.87 -27.28
CA ILE A 444 14.62 7.83 -27.13
C ILE A 444 13.60 7.41 -26.08
N GLY A 445 13.93 6.43 -25.23
CA GLY A 445 13.02 5.96 -24.17
C GLY A 445 11.92 5.03 -24.66
N GLN A 446 12.13 4.32 -25.78
CA GLN A 446 11.17 3.40 -26.40
C GLN A 446 11.74 1.98 -26.52
N GLY A 447 10.94 1.06 -27.04
CA GLY A 447 11.31 -0.35 -27.20
C GLY A 447 11.09 -1.14 -25.92
N PHE A 448 12.15 -1.69 -25.34
CA PHE A 448 12.05 -2.54 -24.15
C PHE A 448 12.27 -1.78 -22.83
N LEU A 449 12.57 -0.48 -22.90
CA LEU A 449 12.81 0.34 -21.71
C LEU A 449 11.47 0.72 -21.06
N LEU A 450 11.29 0.32 -19.80
CA LEU A 450 10.16 0.74 -18.97
C LEU A 450 10.65 1.35 -17.66
N MET A 451 10.05 2.47 -17.25
CA MET A 451 10.36 3.19 -16.02
C MET A 451 9.10 3.53 -15.25
N THR A 452 9.21 3.65 -13.94
CA THR A 452 8.15 4.20 -13.09
C THR A 452 8.23 5.73 -13.05
N PRO A 453 7.11 6.44 -12.82
CA PRO A 453 7.14 7.89 -12.56
C PRO A 453 8.14 8.27 -11.46
N LEU A 454 8.25 7.46 -10.41
CA LEU A 454 9.21 7.70 -9.31
C LEU A 454 10.67 7.56 -9.75
N GLN A 455 11.02 6.53 -10.54
CA GLN A 455 12.37 6.40 -11.09
C GLN A 455 12.73 7.61 -11.95
N LEU A 456 11.78 8.09 -12.77
CA LEU A 456 12.01 9.26 -13.61
C LEU A 456 12.21 10.54 -12.78
N ALA A 457 11.40 10.77 -11.74
CA ALA A 457 11.59 11.88 -10.81
C ALA A 457 12.99 11.83 -10.15
N ARG A 458 13.42 10.64 -9.72
CA ARG A 458 14.74 10.44 -9.10
C ARG A 458 15.90 10.76 -10.03
N VAL A 459 15.80 10.37 -11.31
CA VAL A 459 16.78 10.75 -12.35
C VAL A 459 16.86 12.27 -12.51
N TYR A 460 15.71 12.95 -12.55
CA TYR A 460 15.68 14.41 -12.69
C TYR A 460 16.12 15.14 -11.42
N ALA A 461 15.89 14.58 -10.25
CA ALA A 461 16.47 15.08 -9.00
C ALA A 461 18.00 15.05 -9.06
N ALA A 462 18.60 13.96 -9.57
CA ALA A 462 20.05 13.89 -9.77
C ALA A 462 20.54 14.95 -10.76
N PHE A 463 19.80 15.20 -11.84
CA PHE A 463 20.14 16.32 -12.73
C PHE A 463 20.04 17.67 -12.02
N ALA A 464 19.06 17.87 -11.14
CA ALA A 464 18.81 19.12 -10.44
C ALA A 464 19.83 19.42 -9.33
N ASN A 465 20.18 18.41 -8.53
CA ASN A 465 20.98 18.57 -7.30
C ASN A 465 22.50 18.41 -7.48
N GLY A 466 22.97 18.21 -8.72
CA GLY A 466 24.40 18.13 -9.04
C GLY A 466 24.94 16.72 -9.28
N GLY A 467 24.07 15.70 -9.27
CA GLY A 467 24.44 14.32 -9.54
C GLY A 467 24.23 13.37 -8.36
N LYS A 468 23.57 13.83 -7.29
CA LYS A 468 23.25 12.99 -6.13
C LYS A 468 21.95 12.21 -6.38
N LEU A 469 22.05 10.90 -6.40
CA LEU A 469 20.92 9.99 -6.52
C LEU A 469 20.27 9.77 -5.14
N VAL A 470 19.33 10.64 -4.79
CA VAL A 470 18.58 10.60 -3.51
C VAL A 470 17.72 9.34 -3.37
N ILE A 471 17.37 8.96 -2.14
CA ILE A 471 16.45 7.85 -1.84
C ILE A 471 15.09 8.48 -1.53
N PRO A 472 14.05 8.25 -2.36
CA PRO A 472 12.72 8.77 -2.09
C PRO A 472 12.16 8.22 -0.78
N HIS A 473 11.49 9.06 0.02
CA HIS A 473 10.91 8.63 1.29
C HIS A 473 9.68 9.46 1.69
N LEU A 474 8.77 8.84 2.43
CA LEU A 474 7.56 9.45 2.96
C LEU A 474 7.62 9.65 4.47
N SER A 475 8.21 8.76 5.23
CA SER A 475 8.40 8.90 6.68
C SER A 475 9.44 9.98 7.00
N ASP A 476 9.27 10.67 8.13
CA ASP A 476 10.23 11.66 8.63
C ASP A 476 11.37 11.05 9.47
N GLU A 477 11.47 9.71 9.50
CA GLU A 477 12.57 8.96 10.10
C GLU A 477 13.91 9.24 9.37
N GLU A 478 15.03 8.84 9.97
CA GLU A 478 16.35 9.05 9.38
C GLU A 478 16.56 8.13 8.16
N HIS A 479 16.85 8.73 7.01
CA HIS A 479 17.05 8.02 5.74
C HIS A 479 18.52 7.96 5.33
N PRO A 480 18.98 6.89 4.66
CA PRO A 480 20.34 6.81 4.17
C PRO A 480 20.65 7.95 3.19
N ALA A 481 21.88 8.45 3.25
CA ALA A 481 22.32 9.48 2.33
C ALA A 481 22.28 8.95 0.88
N GLY A 482 21.78 9.79 -0.04
CA GLY A 482 21.82 9.50 -1.48
C GLY A 482 23.24 9.31 -2.02
N ILE A 483 23.35 8.59 -3.12
CA ILE A 483 24.63 8.21 -3.75
C ILE A 483 25.10 9.33 -4.68
N ASP A 484 26.29 9.86 -4.49
CA ASP A 484 26.87 10.83 -5.44
C ASP A 484 27.42 10.11 -6.69
N LEU A 485 26.88 10.42 -7.86
CA LEU A 485 27.31 9.85 -9.14
C LEU A 485 28.58 10.51 -9.69
N HIS A 486 29.07 11.57 -9.04
CA HIS A 486 30.24 12.35 -9.41
C HIS A 486 30.17 12.81 -10.86
N LEU A 487 29.03 13.41 -11.24
CA LEU A 487 28.80 13.85 -12.61
C LEU A 487 29.69 15.06 -12.93
N PRO A 488 30.36 15.09 -14.10
CA PRO A 488 31.13 16.26 -14.51
C PRO A 488 30.24 17.50 -14.60
N PRO A 489 30.55 18.61 -13.89
CA PRO A 489 29.70 19.80 -13.85
C PRO A 489 29.44 20.41 -15.23
N GLU A 490 30.43 20.36 -16.13
CA GLU A 490 30.29 20.87 -17.49
C GLU A 490 29.25 20.07 -18.30
N ALA A 491 29.36 18.74 -18.31
CA ALA A 491 28.43 17.87 -19.03
C ALA A 491 27.00 18.03 -18.48
N LEU A 492 26.86 18.08 -17.15
CA LEU A 492 25.58 18.33 -16.50
C LEU A 492 25.02 19.72 -16.86
N GLY A 493 25.86 20.75 -16.88
CA GLY A 493 25.47 22.11 -17.26
C GLY A 493 24.86 22.18 -18.67
N TRP A 494 25.45 21.49 -19.64
CA TRP A 494 24.91 21.43 -21.01
C TRP A 494 23.56 20.72 -21.10
N VAL A 495 23.37 19.63 -20.35
CA VAL A 495 22.08 18.92 -20.28
C VAL A 495 21.02 19.79 -19.61
N ARG A 496 21.34 20.46 -18.50
CA ARG A 496 20.44 21.42 -17.84
C ARG A 496 20.04 22.55 -18.77
N LYS A 497 20.99 23.16 -19.47
CA LYS A 497 20.72 24.20 -20.47
C LYS A 497 19.78 23.72 -21.58
N GLY A 498 19.98 22.50 -22.07
CA GLY A 498 19.06 21.87 -23.02
C GLY A 498 17.63 21.75 -22.49
N MET A 499 17.47 21.29 -21.24
CA MET A 499 16.16 21.15 -20.58
C MET A 499 15.53 22.51 -20.21
N GLU A 500 16.32 23.52 -19.93
CA GLU A 500 15.82 24.88 -19.67
C GLU A 500 15.24 25.47 -20.96
N GLU A 501 15.92 25.28 -22.09
CA GLU A 501 15.43 25.71 -23.40
C GLU A 501 14.13 25.02 -23.80
N VAL A 502 13.89 23.75 -23.37
CA VAL A 502 12.61 23.07 -23.59
C VAL A 502 11.45 23.89 -23.05
N VAL A 503 11.61 24.48 -21.86
CA VAL A 503 10.57 25.29 -21.24
C VAL A 503 10.58 26.72 -21.79
N ARG A 504 11.76 27.34 -21.91
CA ARG A 504 11.87 28.74 -22.34
C ARG A 504 11.35 28.96 -23.77
N SER A 505 11.71 28.08 -24.69
CA SER A 505 11.43 28.27 -26.11
C SER A 505 11.12 26.98 -26.89
N GLY A 506 11.03 25.82 -26.22
CA GLY A 506 10.80 24.52 -26.85
C GLY A 506 9.41 23.93 -26.62
N THR A 507 9.35 22.60 -26.49
CA THR A 507 8.10 21.83 -26.37
C THR A 507 7.41 21.94 -25.00
N GLY A 508 8.10 22.40 -23.97
CA GLY A 508 7.63 22.45 -22.57
C GLY A 508 7.13 23.81 -22.11
N ARG A 509 6.96 24.79 -23.01
CA ARG A 509 6.58 26.19 -22.68
C ARG A 509 5.41 26.31 -21.72
N ALA A 510 4.41 25.45 -21.85
CA ALA A 510 3.21 25.50 -21.02
C ALA A 510 3.47 25.24 -19.53
N SER A 511 4.63 24.71 -19.14
CA SER A 511 5.04 24.57 -17.73
C SER A 511 5.63 25.84 -17.11
N GLY A 512 6.14 26.77 -17.92
CA GLY A 512 6.85 27.95 -17.44
C GLY A 512 5.98 29.20 -17.24
N VAL A 513 4.65 29.09 -17.42
CA VAL A 513 3.73 30.25 -17.39
C VAL A 513 3.21 30.58 -16.00
N TYR A 514 3.60 29.84 -14.96
CA TYR A 514 3.05 29.92 -13.60
C TYR A 514 3.95 30.68 -12.61
N GLY A 515 4.72 31.66 -13.10
CA GLY A 515 5.53 32.54 -12.24
C GLY A 515 6.74 31.87 -11.57
N VAL A 516 7.10 30.63 -11.96
CA VAL A 516 8.28 29.92 -11.47
C VAL A 516 9.18 29.49 -12.63
N SER A 517 10.50 29.58 -12.46
CA SER A 517 11.46 29.07 -13.43
C SER A 517 11.49 27.53 -13.40
N VAL A 518 11.09 26.91 -14.52
CA VAL A 518 11.03 25.45 -14.66
C VAL A 518 12.07 25.00 -15.67
N THR A 519 12.81 23.94 -15.31
CA THR A 519 13.68 23.20 -16.22
C THR A 519 13.16 21.78 -16.36
N GLY A 520 12.95 21.27 -17.58
CA GLY A 520 12.32 19.96 -17.73
C GLY A 520 12.28 19.41 -19.15
N LYS A 521 11.50 18.35 -19.34
CA LYS A 521 11.36 17.66 -20.61
C LYS A 521 9.97 17.08 -20.79
N THR A 522 9.39 17.33 -21.97
CA THR A 522 8.18 16.62 -22.43
C THR A 522 8.51 15.21 -22.92
N GLY A 523 7.58 14.29 -22.73
CA GLY A 523 7.56 12.99 -23.38
C GLY A 523 6.18 12.68 -23.94
N THR A 524 6.17 12.02 -25.08
CA THR A 524 5.00 11.33 -25.60
C THR A 524 5.45 9.90 -25.81
N ALA A 525 4.78 8.96 -25.15
CA ALA A 525 5.13 7.56 -25.18
C ALA A 525 4.08 6.76 -25.92
N GLN A 526 4.50 6.06 -26.98
CA GLN A 526 3.60 5.29 -27.81
C GLN A 526 2.89 4.21 -26.99
N ASN A 527 1.56 4.19 -27.11
CA ASN A 527 0.72 3.19 -26.47
C ASN A 527 0.13 2.28 -27.56
N PRO A 528 0.55 1.01 -27.64
CA PRO A 528 0.01 0.07 -28.64
C PRO A 528 -1.50 -0.19 -28.52
N HIS A 529 -2.10 0.15 -27.37
CA HIS A 529 -3.49 -0.16 -27.03
C HIS A 529 -4.42 1.06 -27.03
N GLY A 530 -3.97 2.22 -27.50
CA GLY A 530 -4.80 3.42 -27.53
C GLY A 530 -3.99 4.69 -27.80
N GLU A 531 -4.47 5.82 -27.27
CA GLU A 531 -3.72 7.07 -27.35
C GLU A 531 -2.42 7.02 -26.54
N ASP A 532 -1.43 7.75 -27.03
CA ASP A 532 -0.11 7.87 -26.41
C ASP A 532 -0.21 8.40 -24.97
N HIS A 533 0.75 8.00 -24.15
CA HIS A 533 0.87 8.53 -22.79
C HIS A 533 1.59 9.87 -22.81
N ALA A 534 1.00 10.86 -22.15
CA ALA A 534 1.55 12.19 -22.04
C ALA A 534 2.41 12.30 -20.78
N TRP A 535 3.68 12.66 -20.97
CA TRP A 535 4.65 12.84 -19.90
C TRP A 535 5.17 14.28 -19.86
N PHE A 536 5.39 14.76 -18.64
CA PHE A 536 6.32 15.84 -18.40
C PHE A 536 7.03 15.60 -17.07
N VAL A 537 8.31 15.89 -17.03
CA VAL A 537 9.11 15.89 -15.81
C VAL A 537 9.96 17.16 -15.80
N GLY A 538 10.04 17.80 -14.66
CA GLY A 538 10.85 19.01 -14.50
C GLY A 538 11.07 19.35 -13.05
N TYR A 539 11.97 20.28 -12.81
CA TYR A 539 12.24 20.80 -11.48
C TYR A 539 12.19 22.32 -11.48
N ALA A 540 11.96 22.87 -10.29
CA ALA A 540 11.91 24.28 -10.04
C ALA A 540 12.42 24.62 -8.62
N PRO A 541 12.91 25.86 -8.41
CA PRO A 541 13.36 26.82 -9.43
C PRO A 541 14.51 26.28 -10.30
N SER A 542 14.72 26.82 -11.50
CA SER A 542 15.80 26.37 -12.41
C SER A 542 17.21 26.65 -11.88
N ASP A 543 17.39 27.79 -11.21
CA ASP A 543 18.66 28.32 -10.70
C ASP A 543 19.05 27.74 -9.33
N LYS A 544 18.06 27.56 -8.45
CA LYS A 544 18.23 26.92 -7.15
C LYS A 544 17.20 25.79 -6.96
N PRO A 545 17.41 24.63 -7.61
CA PRO A 545 16.42 23.56 -7.62
C PRO A 545 16.04 23.07 -6.24
N ARG A 546 14.74 22.97 -5.99
CA ARG A 546 14.19 22.50 -4.72
C ARG A 546 13.26 21.31 -4.91
N TYR A 547 12.33 21.40 -5.86
CA TYR A 547 11.36 20.34 -6.11
C TYR A 547 11.48 19.84 -7.53
N VAL A 548 11.46 18.51 -7.70
CA VAL A 548 11.20 17.85 -8.98
C VAL A 548 9.77 17.35 -8.98
N ALA A 549 9.07 17.45 -10.10
CA ALA A 549 7.75 16.89 -10.28
C ALA A 549 7.62 16.18 -11.63
N VAL A 550 6.76 15.16 -11.64
CA VAL A 550 6.43 14.32 -12.79
C VAL A 550 4.91 14.29 -12.92
N ALA A 551 4.42 14.51 -14.13
CA ALA A 551 3.05 14.18 -14.50
C ALA A 551 3.05 13.13 -15.62
N LEU A 552 2.25 12.08 -15.40
CA LEU A 552 1.90 11.09 -16.40
C LEU A 552 0.39 11.11 -16.57
N VAL A 553 -0.09 11.24 -17.80
CA VAL A 553 -1.51 11.06 -18.15
C VAL A 553 -1.62 9.89 -19.13
N GLU A 554 -2.20 8.79 -18.69
CA GLU A 554 -2.42 7.61 -19.51
C GLU A 554 -3.44 7.93 -20.60
N GLY A 555 -3.03 7.83 -21.86
CA GLY A 555 -3.89 8.18 -22.99
C GLY A 555 -4.15 9.69 -23.08
N GLY A 556 -3.27 10.52 -22.51
CA GLY A 556 -3.37 11.98 -22.60
C GLY A 556 -2.83 12.57 -23.91
N GLY A 557 -2.35 11.72 -24.83
CA GLY A 557 -1.78 12.12 -26.11
C GLY A 557 -0.45 12.86 -25.96
N HIS A 558 -0.48 14.19 -26.00
CA HIS A 558 0.72 15.02 -26.10
C HIS A 558 1.20 15.53 -24.73
N GLY A 559 2.45 15.23 -24.36
CA GLY A 559 3.06 15.68 -23.11
C GLY A 559 3.06 17.21 -22.91
N SER A 560 3.16 17.98 -24.01
CA SER A 560 3.19 19.45 -23.98
C SER A 560 1.88 20.08 -23.54
N SER A 561 0.72 19.55 -23.96
CA SER A 561 -0.59 20.10 -23.65
C SER A 561 -1.23 19.47 -22.41
N ALA A 562 -1.01 18.17 -22.19
CA ALA A 562 -1.70 17.45 -21.12
C ALA A 562 -0.90 17.39 -19.81
N ALA A 563 0.43 17.23 -19.85
CA ALA A 563 1.25 16.97 -18.66
C ALA A 563 2.09 18.18 -18.21
N ALA A 564 2.66 18.95 -19.16
CA ALA A 564 3.51 20.10 -18.83
C ALA A 564 2.80 21.19 -17.99
N PRO A 565 1.54 21.56 -18.27
CA PRO A 565 0.80 22.50 -17.41
C PRO A 565 0.67 22.01 -15.96
N LEU A 566 0.40 20.70 -15.78
CA LEU A 566 0.18 20.11 -14.45
C LEU A 566 1.44 20.19 -13.59
N VAL A 567 2.61 19.90 -14.20
CA VAL A 567 3.90 20.01 -13.52
C VAL A 567 4.25 21.46 -13.20
N GLY A 568 4.00 22.40 -14.14
CA GLY A 568 4.25 23.82 -13.89
C GLY A 568 3.44 24.35 -12.71
N GLN A 569 2.15 24.01 -12.63
CA GLN A 569 1.26 24.45 -11.54
C GLN A 569 1.65 23.85 -10.19
N ILE A 570 1.91 22.54 -10.13
CA ILE A 570 2.26 21.91 -8.84
C ILE A 570 3.63 22.38 -8.34
N LEU A 571 4.59 22.64 -9.23
CA LEU A 571 5.88 23.23 -8.85
C LEU A 571 5.72 24.66 -8.36
N ALA A 572 4.91 25.49 -9.03
CA ALA A 572 4.62 26.86 -8.58
C ALA A 572 3.96 26.87 -7.18
N TYR A 573 2.99 25.97 -6.96
CA TYR A 573 2.34 25.78 -5.66
C TYR A 573 3.37 25.42 -4.56
N LEU A 574 4.24 24.44 -4.81
CA LEU A 574 5.22 23.99 -3.82
C LEU A 574 6.33 25.02 -3.54
N VAL A 575 6.71 25.80 -4.54
CA VAL A 575 7.71 26.88 -4.36
C VAL A 575 7.11 28.08 -3.61
N GLY A 576 5.78 28.20 -3.56
CA GLY A 576 5.08 29.27 -2.85
C GLY A 576 4.91 30.53 -3.69
N VAL A 577 4.75 30.40 -5.01
CA VAL A 577 4.35 31.52 -5.87
C VAL A 577 2.87 31.81 -5.62
N GLU A 578 2.55 32.99 -5.09
CA GLU A 578 1.16 33.43 -4.92
C GLU A 578 0.47 33.52 -6.29
N ARG A 579 -0.79 33.07 -6.37
CA ARG A 579 -1.57 33.01 -7.61
C ARG A 579 -2.04 34.38 -8.07
#